data_AF-A0A428TQI8-F1
#
_entry.id   AF-A0A428TQI8-F1
#
_cell.length_a   1.000
_cell.length_b   1.000
_cell.length_c   1.000
_cell.angle_alpha   90.00
_cell.angle_beta   90.00
_cell.angle_gamma   90.00
#
_symmetry.space_group_name_H-M   'P 1'
#
loop_
_entity.id
_entity.type
_entity.pdbx_description
1 polymer ?
#
loop_
_entity_poly.entity_id
_entity_poly.type
_entity_poly.pdbx_seq_one_letter_code
_entity_poly.pdbx_strand_id
1 'polypeptide(L)'
;MATSKDSPAHFYTSVPPSEKPDVGAQTIEPNPKGPANVSSRLRTTYLFPILHILWCILLVVCMLILLDGYHAILPEAPRYVDSQLRLRVSDVTTIISVALVVTRLLVGAWMGVVLWNVIFVLLETPGLHLSEVTQTFTYKVPPWHAIRGNKSGFFVVGLLLLVVPQPLIGPLISGAVDWDVGFKYSADLDQTQAGYPGASPLLWFWYYYSSEDRRSYVRRAAAYASIAWDGTAIDEGHCRHIMNDDGFPVNSSVLDATIPCLQIHSIKFPTEYPPDDVFQIVNLSVHAATYDDGLTRVKDPPLSYGIDGNAVLFDKDDRPGMLGNFPNKSDTEFRMDVPSAYLYSGILHAVILINGTVSLNGNNCTDLKESIFGMKKFNNIFTPNERGNYYRCFTYAVVNLTAGVVRSPKSTYLSSRVIQGDATGSEVLIQPAPWVQEAMYLMPDVMSVFSMMNSSGLSTWENLEEYVTRLIRYSYQGSWDMLSRSFEPHNKLLSVRRYEQRQVAQVSRPRVFGWLGASLALTLSWALLVLGQKFFFEENC
;
A
#
# COMPACT_ATOMS: atom_id res chain seq x y z
N MET A 1 -43.99 52.35 14.88
CA MET A 1 -44.81 52.58 16.09
C MET A 1 -44.24 51.67 17.17
N ALA A 2 -43.34 52.20 18.00
CA ALA A 2 -43.65 52.90 19.26
C ALA A 2 -43.92 51.86 20.38
N THR A 3 -42.95 51.67 21.30
CA THR A 3 -43.04 52.03 22.74
C THR A 3 -43.85 51.00 23.56
N SER A 4 -43.65 50.70 24.83
CA SER A 4 -42.90 51.28 25.95
C SER A 4 -42.90 50.23 27.09
N LYS A 5 -41.96 50.47 28.02
CA LYS A 5 -41.90 50.13 29.45
C LYS A 5 -43.17 49.59 30.12
N ASP A 6 -43.02 48.67 31.08
CA ASP A 6 -43.07 49.01 32.51
C ASP A 6 -42.77 47.79 33.42
N SER A 7 -41.86 47.98 34.37
CA SER A 7 -41.87 47.41 35.74
C SER A 7 -42.42 48.53 36.68
N PRO A 8 -42.74 48.39 38.00
CA PRO A 8 -42.18 47.44 39.00
C PRO A 8 -43.10 47.10 40.22
N ALA A 9 -42.54 46.41 41.24
CA ALA A 9 -42.71 46.66 42.70
C ALA A 9 -41.94 45.56 43.49
N HIS A 10 -40.78 45.77 44.10
CA HIS A 10 -40.45 46.42 45.39
C HIS A 10 -41.16 45.85 46.64
N PHE A 11 -40.37 45.25 47.54
CA PHE A 11 -40.61 45.25 48.98
C PHE A 11 -39.32 45.65 49.72
N TYR A 12 -39.46 46.69 50.54
CA TYR A 12 -38.49 47.23 51.49
C TYR A 12 -38.83 46.74 52.90
N THR A 13 -37.83 46.68 53.79
CA THR A 13 -37.94 46.93 55.25
C THR A 13 -36.51 47.16 55.75
N SER A 14 -36.06 48.39 56.02
CA SER A 14 -36.33 49.34 57.13
C SER A 14 -35.31 49.20 58.29
N VAL A 15 -34.42 50.18 58.37
CA VAL A 15 -33.58 50.56 59.53
C VAL A 15 -34.35 51.61 60.35
N PRO A 16 -34.13 51.71 61.68
CA PRO A 16 -33.74 53.00 62.28
C PRO A 16 -32.87 52.86 63.57
N PRO A 17 -32.45 53.93 64.27
CA PRO A 17 -31.60 55.03 63.81
C PRO A 17 -30.45 55.42 64.79
N SER A 18 -29.47 56.15 64.23
CA SER A 18 -28.49 57.10 64.80
C SER A 18 -28.52 57.49 66.29
N GLU A 19 -27.33 57.43 66.93
CA GLU A 19 -26.93 58.30 68.04
C GLU A 19 -25.46 58.77 67.85
N LYS A 20 -25.15 59.98 68.35
CA LYS A 20 -24.02 60.87 68.00
C LYS A 20 -22.80 60.69 68.97
N PRO A 21 -21.69 61.45 68.84
CA PRO A 21 -20.32 60.97 69.02
C PRO A 21 -19.72 61.26 70.40
N ASP A 22 -18.62 60.58 70.76
CA ASP A 22 -17.61 61.15 71.67
C ASP A 22 -16.19 60.57 71.46
N VAL A 23 -15.27 61.51 71.19
CA VAL A 23 -13.93 61.71 71.73
C VAL A 23 -13.02 60.49 72.03
N GLY A 24 -11.95 60.40 71.23
CA GLY A 24 -10.57 60.38 71.75
C GLY A 24 -9.91 59.02 72.01
N ALA A 25 -9.06 58.56 71.08
CA ALA A 25 -7.74 58.00 71.36
C ALA A 25 -6.98 57.74 70.05
N GLN A 26 -6.01 58.60 69.74
CA GLN A 26 -4.98 58.30 68.76
C GLN A 26 -4.17 57.10 69.25
N THR A 27 -4.15 56.02 68.46
CA THR A 27 -3.15 54.96 68.60
C THR A 27 -2.32 54.94 67.33
N ILE A 28 -1.03 55.18 67.55
CA ILE A 28 0.07 55.31 66.59
C ILE A 28 0.16 54.06 65.72
N GLU A 29 0.20 54.25 64.38
CA GLU A 29 0.60 53.23 63.43
C GLU A 29 2.03 52.75 63.69
N PRO A 30 2.28 51.43 63.77
CA PRO A 30 3.60 50.90 63.52
C PRO A 30 3.79 50.75 62.01
N ASN A 31 4.53 51.69 61.44
CA ASN A 31 5.26 51.60 60.18
C ASN A 31 5.99 50.24 60.03
N PRO A 32 5.81 49.47 58.94
CA PRO A 32 6.77 48.45 58.55
C PRO A 32 7.58 48.92 57.34
N LYS A 33 8.72 49.56 57.61
CA LYS A 33 9.87 49.52 56.70
C LYS A 33 10.77 48.35 57.14
N GLY A 34 10.82 47.29 56.33
CA GLY A 34 11.73 46.16 56.44
C GLY A 34 11.54 45.22 55.23
N PRO A 35 12.62 44.64 54.64
CA PRO A 35 12.69 44.35 53.21
C PRO A 35 11.95 43.06 52.83
N ALA A 36 10.86 43.20 52.10
CA ALA A 36 10.29 42.06 51.38
C ALA A 36 11.19 41.69 50.19
N ASN A 37 11.84 40.54 50.33
CA ASN A 37 12.15 39.59 49.26
C ASN A 37 13.30 39.89 48.28
N VAL A 38 14.54 39.89 48.78
CA VAL A 38 15.71 39.58 47.94
C VAL A 38 15.65 38.11 47.44
N SER A 39 15.11 37.19 48.26
CA SER A 39 14.99 35.76 47.90
C SER A 39 13.98 35.47 46.78
N SER A 40 12.90 36.25 46.64
CA SER A 40 11.91 36.04 45.56
C SER A 40 12.41 36.55 44.21
N ARG A 41 13.17 37.66 44.19
CA ARG A 41 13.82 38.17 42.97
C ARG A 41 14.88 37.19 42.47
N LEU A 42 15.75 36.69 43.35
CA LEU A 42 16.72 35.64 43.02
C LEU A 42 16.05 34.35 42.53
N ARG A 43 14.97 33.88 43.16
CA ARG A 43 14.26 32.67 42.71
C ARG A 43 13.65 32.80 41.30
N THR A 44 13.21 34.00 40.93
CA THR A 44 12.58 34.27 39.62
C THR A 44 13.61 34.36 38.49
N THR A 45 14.81 34.89 38.77
CA THR A 45 15.90 35.02 37.77
C THR A 45 16.45 33.68 37.29
N TYR A 46 16.36 32.61 38.09
CA TYR A 46 16.92 31.30 37.77
C TYR A 46 15.87 30.33 37.19
N LEU A 47 14.59 30.52 37.52
CA LEU A 47 13.53 29.58 37.17
C LEU A 47 13.29 29.48 35.65
N PHE A 48 13.09 30.61 34.97
CA PHE A 48 12.71 30.61 33.54
C PHE A 48 13.80 30.08 32.59
N PRO A 49 15.09 30.45 32.74
CA PRO A 49 16.16 29.89 31.91
C PRO A 49 16.35 28.38 32.11
N ILE A 50 16.23 27.88 33.34
CA ILE A 50 16.34 26.45 33.65
C ILE A 50 15.17 25.68 33.04
N LEU A 51 13.94 26.17 33.19
CA LEU A 51 12.78 25.54 32.55
C LEU A 51 12.89 25.54 31.03
N HIS A 52 13.40 26.63 30.44
CA HIS A 52 13.60 26.75 29.00
C HIS A 52 14.61 25.73 28.46
N ILE A 53 15.80 25.60 29.07
CA ILE A 53 16.79 24.63 28.59
C ILE A 53 16.32 23.18 28.74
N LEU A 54 15.67 22.84 29.86
CA LEU A 54 15.11 21.51 30.07
C LEU A 54 14.02 21.21 29.02
N TRP A 55 13.16 22.19 28.72
CA TRP A 55 12.15 22.08 27.68
C TRP A 55 12.75 21.90 26.27
N CYS A 56 13.78 22.68 25.92
CA CYS A 56 14.47 22.56 24.64
C CYS A 56 15.15 21.20 24.47
N ILE A 57 15.80 20.69 25.52
CA ILE A 57 16.42 19.36 25.52
C ILE A 57 15.34 18.28 25.34
N LEU A 58 14.25 18.36 26.11
CA LEU A 58 13.13 17.41 26.00
C LEU A 58 12.56 17.39 24.56
N LEU A 59 12.34 18.56 23.97
CA LEU A 59 11.80 18.68 22.61
C LEU A 59 12.74 18.04 21.58
N VAL A 60 14.05 18.29 21.68
CA VAL A 60 15.06 17.69 20.78
C VAL A 60 15.09 16.17 20.92
N VAL A 61 15.05 15.65 22.15
CA VAL A 61 15.02 14.21 22.42
C VAL A 61 13.76 13.58 21.83
N CYS A 62 12.58 14.18 22.03
CA CYS A 62 11.33 13.71 21.43
C CYS A 62 11.40 13.71 19.90
N MET A 63 11.95 14.76 19.29
CA MET A 63 12.11 14.85 17.83
C MET A 63 13.02 13.74 17.28
N LEU A 64 14.16 13.49 17.90
CA LEU A 64 15.14 12.55 17.36
C LEU A 64 14.83 11.08 17.67
N ILE A 65 14.16 10.78 18.79
CA ILE A 65 13.92 9.39 19.21
C ILE A 65 12.51 8.93 18.88
N LEU A 66 11.50 9.78 19.09
CA LEU A 66 10.10 9.37 18.94
C LEU A 66 9.54 9.69 17.55
N LEU A 67 10.02 10.77 16.94
CA LEU A 67 9.50 11.23 15.66
C LEU A 67 10.29 10.74 14.45
N ASP A 68 11.62 10.67 14.52
CA ASP A 68 12.44 10.17 13.41
C ASP A 68 12.10 8.69 13.12
N GLY A 69 11.63 8.40 11.91
CA GLY A 69 11.15 7.07 11.50
C GLY A 69 9.72 6.74 11.94
N TYR A 70 8.96 7.69 12.50
CA TYR A 70 7.57 7.47 12.86
C TYR A 70 6.68 7.34 11.61
N HIS A 71 5.84 6.29 11.58
CA HIS A 71 4.89 6.04 10.50
C HIS A 71 3.51 6.63 10.84
N ALA A 72 3.21 7.81 10.31
CA ALA A 72 1.90 8.43 10.42
C ALA A 72 0.88 7.77 9.50
N ILE A 73 -0.38 7.77 9.96
CA ILE A 73 -1.52 7.25 9.21
C ILE A 73 -2.04 8.30 8.22
N LEU A 74 -2.57 7.84 7.09
CA LEU A 74 -3.22 8.70 6.10
C LEU A 74 -4.55 9.28 6.63
N PRO A 75 -5.04 10.41 6.07
CA PRO A 75 -6.28 11.06 6.52
C PRO A 75 -7.55 10.19 6.45
N GLU A 76 -7.56 9.19 5.58
CA GLU A 76 -8.69 8.29 5.36
C GLU A 76 -8.66 7.06 6.27
N ALA A 77 -7.51 6.76 6.89
CA ALA A 77 -7.34 5.60 7.74
C ALA A 77 -7.98 5.79 9.14
N PRO A 78 -8.50 4.71 9.76
CA PRO A 78 -9.05 4.76 11.12
C PRO A 78 -7.96 5.13 12.14
N ARG A 79 -8.32 5.99 13.10
CA ARG A 79 -7.37 6.52 14.11
C ARG A 79 -7.03 5.53 15.22
N TYR A 80 -7.93 4.59 15.48
CA TYR A 80 -7.76 3.55 16.47
C TYR A 80 -7.60 2.22 15.74
N VAL A 81 -6.45 1.59 15.94
CA VAL A 81 -6.16 0.22 15.51
C VAL A 81 -5.55 -0.46 16.72
N ASP A 82 -6.07 -1.63 17.12
CA ASP A 82 -5.61 -2.37 18.30
C ASP A 82 -5.67 -1.62 19.63
N SER A 83 -6.70 -0.78 19.85
CA SER A 83 -6.81 0.11 21.02
C SER A 83 -5.67 1.15 21.17
N GLN A 84 -4.78 1.24 20.17
CA GLN A 84 -3.71 2.23 20.13
C GLN A 84 -4.11 3.39 19.22
N LEU A 85 -3.98 4.61 19.75
CA LEU A 85 -4.16 5.83 18.97
C LEU A 85 -2.95 6.02 18.06
N ARG A 86 -3.16 6.00 16.74
CA ARG A 86 -2.13 6.34 15.77
C ARG A 86 -2.31 7.77 15.27
N LEU A 87 -1.25 8.56 15.35
CA LEU A 87 -1.27 9.98 14.99
C LEU A 87 -1.16 10.17 13.47
N ARG A 88 -1.88 11.18 12.97
CA ARG A 88 -1.73 11.72 11.62
C ARG A 88 -0.65 12.79 11.57
N VAL A 89 -0.21 13.13 10.37
CA VAL A 89 0.70 14.26 10.14
C VAL A 89 0.16 15.57 10.72
N SER A 90 -1.16 15.81 10.60
CA SER A 90 -1.81 16.99 11.19
C SER A 90 -1.70 17.00 12.71
N ASP A 91 -1.81 15.84 13.36
CA ASP A 91 -1.78 15.75 14.83
C ASP A 91 -0.35 16.02 15.31
N VAL A 92 0.64 15.42 14.66
CA VAL A 92 2.07 15.61 14.98
C VAL A 92 2.50 17.07 14.76
N THR A 93 2.15 17.68 13.62
CA THR A 93 2.50 19.09 13.34
C THR A 93 1.80 20.05 14.30
N THR A 94 0.59 19.72 14.75
CA THR A 94 -0.11 20.48 15.79
C THR A 94 0.62 20.38 17.14
N ILE A 95 1.06 19.19 17.54
CA ILE A 95 1.83 18.98 18.78
C ILE A 95 3.14 19.80 18.75
N ILE A 96 3.86 19.79 17.62
CA ILE A 96 5.08 20.61 17.44
C ILE A 96 4.76 22.10 17.57
N SER A 97 3.65 22.55 16.98
CA SER A 97 3.22 23.95 17.05
C SER A 97 2.87 24.38 18.48
N VAL A 98 2.15 23.54 19.23
CA VAL A 98 1.88 23.76 20.66
C VAL A 98 3.18 23.82 21.46
N ALA A 99 4.12 22.92 21.19
CA ALA A 99 5.41 22.90 21.87
C ALA A 99 6.23 24.19 21.62
N LEU A 100 6.18 24.72 20.40
CA LEU A 100 6.79 26.01 20.05
C LEU A 100 6.10 27.19 20.73
N VAL A 101 4.79 27.15 20.96
CA VAL A 101 4.07 28.17 21.75
C VAL A 101 4.57 28.17 23.19
N VAL A 102 4.73 26.99 23.81
CA VAL A 102 5.30 26.88 25.16
C VAL A 102 6.71 27.48 25.21
N THR A 103 7.57 27.18 24.23
CA THR A 103 8.90 27.79 24.12
C THR A 103 8.80 29.32 24.05
N ARG A 104 7.91 29.88 23.23
CA ARG A 104 7.71 31.33 23.11
C ARG A 104 7.25 31.97 24.42
N LEU A 105 6.41 31.31 25.21
CA LEU A 105 5.97 31.80 26.52
C LEU A 105 7.15 31.87 27.51
N LEU A 106 7.99 30.82 27.54
CA LEU A 106 9.19 30.79 28.39
C LEU A 106 10.20 31.87 27.98
N VAL A 107 10.42 32.03 26.67
CA VAL A 107 11.24 33.10 26.11
C VAL A 107 10.68 34.47 26.51
N GLY A 108 9.39 34.71 26.29
CA GLY A 108 8.72 35.98 26.60
C GLY A 108 8.81 36.35 28.09
N ALA A 109 8.63 35.38 28.99
CA ALA A 109 8.81 35.56 30.42
C ALA A 109 10.24 35.98 30.76
N TRP A 110 11.25 35.32 30.16
CA TRP A 110 12.65 35.68 30.34
C TRP A 110 13.00 37.05 29.74
N MET A 111 12.47 37.40 28.56
CA MET A 111 12.66 38.73 27.96
C MET A 111 12.16 39.84 28.87
N GLY A 112 11.03 39.64 29.55
CA GLY A 112 10.52 40.58 30.55
C GLY A 112 11.49 40.79 31.71
N VAL A 113 12.07 39.70 32.24
CA VAL A 113 13.09 39.77 33.31
C VAL A 113 14.33 40.52 32.82
N VAL A 114 14.84 40.21 31.64
CA VAL A 114 16.01 40.87 31.04
C VAL A 114 15.75 42.37 30.84
N LEU A 115 14.60 42.73 30.28
CA LEU A 115 14.24 44.13 30.01
C LEU A 115 14.20 44.97 31.29
N TRP A 116 13.61 44.45 32.36
CA TRP A 116 13.60 45.13 33.64
C TRP A 116 15.01 45.32 34.22
N ASN A 117 15.86 44.30 34.14
CA ASN A 117 17.24 44.40 34.62
C ASN A 117 18.07 45.39 33.79
N VAL A 118 17.88 45.45 32.47
CA VAL A 118 18.52 46.44 31.59
C VAL A 118 18.13 47.86 31.97
N ILE A 119 16.84 48.12 32.23
CA ILE A 119 16.36 49.44 32.65
C ILE A 119 17.01 49.87 33.96
N PHE A 120 17.11 48.98 34.95
CA PHE A 120 17.76 49.30 36.23
C PHE A 120 19.25 49.59 36.07
N VAL A 121 20.00 48.78 35.32
CA VAL A 121 21.44 48.99 35.08
C VAL A 121 21.71 50.31 34.35
N LEU A 122 20.85 50.70 33.41
CA LEU A 122 20.98 51.97 32.70
C LEU A 122 20.61 53.19 33.56
N LEU A 123 19.74 53.03 34.57
CA LEU A 123 19.41 54.07 35.55
C LEU A 123 20.49 54.25 36.62
N GLU A 124 21.22 53.18 36.96
CA GLU A 124 22.25 53.19 38.02
C GLU A 124 23.62 53.65 37.51
N THR A 125 23.91 53.41 36.23
CA THR A 125 25.05 54.04 35.55
C THR A 125 24.67 55.44 35.04
N PRO A 126 25.61 56.36 34.78
CA PRO A 126 25.30 57.73 34.30
C PRO A 126 24.76 57.78 32.85
N GLY A 127 23.93 56.80 32.46
CA GLY A 127 23.45 56.54 31.11
C GLY A 127 21.99 56.93 30.84
N LEU A 128 21.08 56.97 31.83
CA LEU A 128 19.68 57.37 31.60
C LEU A 128 19.09 58.25 32.71
N HIS A 129 18.40 59.32 32.32
CA HIS A 129 17.57 60.12 33.23
C HIS A 129 16.12 59.58 33.26
N LEU A 130 15.40 59.68 34.39
CA LEU A 130 14.04 59.12 34.55
C LEU A 130 13.02 59.67 33.52
N SER A 131 13.23 60.90 33.06
CA SER A 131 12.47 61.55 32.00
C SER A 131 12.60 60.84 30.64
N GLU A 132 13.76 60.27 30.35
CA GLU A 132 14.08 59.60 29.09
C GLU A 132 13.55 58.16 29.05
N VAL A 133 13.43 57.49 30.20
CA VAL A 133 12.72 56.22 30.33
C VAL A 133 11.26 56.40 29.93
N THR A 134 10.62 57.45 30.45
CA THR A 134 9.22 57.79 30.13
C THR A 134 9.04 58.08 28.63
N GLN A 135 10.01 58.76 28.03
CA GLN A 135 10.03 59.04 26.59
C GLN A 135 10.24 57.76 25.76
N THR A 136 11.08 56.83 26.22
CA THR A 136 11.30 55.51 25.59
C THR A 136 10.01 54.68 25.57
N PHE A 137 9.26 54.66 26.68
CA PHE A 137 7.94 54.00 26.74
C PHE A 137 6.88 54.68 25.84
N THR A 138 6.99 56.00 25.65
CA THR A 138 6.02 56.79 24.87
C THR A 138 6.28 56.67 23.35
N TYR A 139 7.54 56.75 22.92
CA TYR A 139 7.91 56.78 21.50
C TYR A 139 8.43 55.43 20.97
N LYS A 140 8.61 54.41 21.83
CA LYS A 140 9.10 53.06 21.48
C LYS A 140 10.45 53.04 20.75
N VAL A 141 11.29 54.05 20.96
CA VAL A 141 12.63 54.15 20.34
C VAL A 141 13.69 53.78 21.39
N PRO A 142 14.64 52.88 21.10
CA PRO A 142 15.71 52.55 22.04
C PRO A 142 16.55 53.81 22.37
N PRO A 143 17.02 53.99 23.62
CA PRO A 143 17.84 55.13 24.00
C PRO A 143 19.28 54.95 23.47
N TRP A 144 19.46 55.18 22.16
CA TRP A 144 20.71 54.92 21.44
C TRP A 144 21.91 55.72 21.97
N HIS A 145 21.66 56.90 22.53
CA HIS A 145 22.67 57.76 23.15
C HIS A 145 23.21 57.18 24.47
N ALA A 146 22.37 56.50 25.25
CA ALA A 146 22.77 55.84 26.49
C ALA A 146 23.60 54.56 26.27
N ILE A 147 23.45 53.95 25.09
CA ILE A 147 24.11 52.70 24.70
C ILE A 147 25.50 52.97 24.09
N ARG A 148 25.74 54.17 23.55
CA ARG A 148 26.94 54.50 22.79
C ARG A 148 28.07 55.02 23.69
N GLY A 149 29.17 54.28 23.77
CA GLY A 149 30.43 54.75 24.37
C GLY A 149 30.69 54.34 25.83
N ASN A 150 29.80 53.56 26.45
CA ASN A 150 29.96 53.05 27.83
C ASN A 150 30.06 51.51 27.86
N LYS A 151 30.82 50.94 28.80
CA LYS A 151 30.96 49.48 29.01
C LYS A 151 29.61 48.82 29.30
N SER A 152 28.72 49.52 30.02
CA SER A 152 27.34 49.06 30.29
C SER A 152 26.47 49.01 29.04
N GLY A 153 26.68 49.93 28.08
CA GLY A 153 25.99 49.93 26.79
C GLY A 153 26.33 48.72 25.92
N PHE A 154 27.63 48.36 25.84
CA PHE A 154 28.06 47.14 25.15
C PHE A 154 27.50 45.86 25.79
N PHE A 155 27.43 45.82 27.12
CA PHE A 155 26.81 44.73 27.87
C PHE A 155 25.32 44.57 27.53
N VAL A 156 24.56 45.67 27.50
CA VAL A 156 23.14 45.68 27.13
C VAL A 156 22.92 45.22 25.68
N VAL A 157 23.75 45.68 24.74
CA VAL A 157 23.67 45.25 23.33
C VAL A 157 23.94 43.76 23.19
N GLY A 158 24.98 43.23 23.86
CA GLY A 158 25.29 41.80 23.85
C GLY A 158 24.15 40.96 24.43
N LEU A 159 23.54 41.41 25.53
CA LEU A 159 22.41 40.73 26.17
C LEU A 159 21.17 40.71 25.27
N LEU A 160 20.86 41.81 24.61
CA LEU A 160 19.74 41.89 23.66
C LEU A 160 19.98 41.04 22.41
N LEU A 161 21.21 40.99 21.89
CA LEU A 161 21.56 40.16 20.72
C LEU A 161 21.34 38.67 20.99
N LEU A 162 21.58 38.20 22.21
CA LEU A 162 21.35 36.80 22.60
C LEU A 162 19.86 36.44 22.72
N VAL A 163 19.01 37.43 23.04
CA VAL A 163 17.60 37.23 23.42
C VAL A 163 16.63 37.54 22.27
N VAL A 164 16.89 38.59 21.49
CA VAL A 164 16.00 39.06 20.41
C VAL A 164 15.77 38.03 19.29
N PRO A 165 16.75 37.20 18.87
CA PRO A 165 16.53 36.18 17.85
C PRO A 165 15.64 35.00 18.30
N GLN A 166 15.47 34.79 19.61
CA GLN A 166 14.81 33.60 20.15
C GLN A 166 13.34 33.40 19.69
N PRO A 167 12.50 34.44 19.55
CA PRO A 167 11.16 34.27 19.00
C PRO A 167 11.14 33.90 17.50
N LEU A 168 12.24 34.16 16.77
CA LEU A 168 12.33 34.04 15.31
C LEU A 168 12.83 32.68 14.83
N ILE A 169 13.41 31.86 15.72
CA ILE A 169 14.01 30.56 15.35
C ILE A 169 13.00 29.40 15.27
N GLY A 170 11.73 29.63 15.61
CA GLY A 170 10.66 28.61 15.54
C GLY A 170 10.58 27.83 14.22
N PRO A 171 10.75 28.47 13.04
CA PRO A 171 10.77 27.78 11.74
C PRO A 171 11.81 26.67 11.61
N LEU A 172 12.93 26.73 12.34
CA LEU A 172 13.96 25.68 12.28
C LEU A 172 13.44 24.33 12.76
N ILE A 173 12.61 24.32 13.81
CA ILE A 173 12.02 23.09 14.36
C ILE A 173 10.78 22.66 13.59
N SER A 174 9.89 23.60 13.26
CA SER A 174 8.68 23.24 12.49
C SER A 174 9.02 22.75 11.09
N GLY A 175 10.08 23.28 10.49
CA GLY A 175 10.63 22.81 9.22
C GLY A 175 11.67 21.70 9.35
N ALA A 176 11.93 21.15 10.54
CA ALA A 176 12.88 20.04 10.68
C ALA A 176 12.29 18.69 10.28
N VAL A 177 10.97 18.60 10.12
CA VAL A 177 10.26 17.33 9.86
C VAL A 177 9.78 17.32 8.42
N ASP A 178 10.34 16.41 7.64
CA ASP A 178 9.87 16.11 6.30
C ASP A 178 9.07 14.79 6.34
N TRP A 179 8.06 14.68 5.48
CA TRP A 179 7.20 13.49 5.41
C TRP A 179 7.40 12.79 4.09
N ASP A 180 8.01 11.62 4.12
CA ASP A 180 8.25 10.78 2.95
C ASP A 180 7.18 9.68 2.82
N VAL A 181 7.08 9.07 1.64
CA VAL A 181 6.24 7.91 1.42
C VAL A 181 6.94 6.66 1.96
N GLY A 182 6.25 5.94 2.83
CA GLY A 182 6.68 4.62 3.27
C GLY A 182 5.54 3.64 3.24
N PHE A 183 5.85 2.39 3.55
CA PHE A 183 4.88 1.33 3.55
C PHE A 183 5.06 0.46 4.78
N LYS A 184 3.96 -0.07 5.30
CA LYS A 184 3.97 -0.99 6.43
C LYS A 184 2.86 -2.01 6.25
N TYR A 185 3.17 -3.25 6.56
CA TYR A 185 2.14 -4.27 6.67
C TYR A 185 1.20 -3.95 7.83
N SER A 186 -0.09 -4.15 7.61
CA SER A 186 -1.12 -4.13 8.65
C SER A 186 -0.78 -5.15 9.74
N ALA A 187 -1.14 -4.81 10.99
CA ALA A 187 -1.03 -5.72 12.12
C ALA A 187 -2.16 -6.76 12.09
N ASP A 188 -3.38 -6.29 11.77
CA ASP A 188 -4.55 -7.12 11.59
C ASP A 188 -4.53 -7.90 10.29
N LEU A 189 -5.20 -9.05 10.31
CA LEU A 189 -5.47 -9.86 9.13
C LEU A 189 -6.88 -9.56 8.65
N ASP A 190 -6.98 -9.08 7.42
CA ASP A 190 -8.23 -9.00 6.69
C ASP A 190 -8.59 -10.37 6.10
N GLN A 191 -9.79 -10.50 5.57
CA GLN A 191 -10.29 -11.73 4.97
C GLN A 191 -10.66 -11.53 3.50
N THR A 192 -10.28 -12.48 2.65
CA THR A 192 -10.64 -12.54 1.24
C THR A 192 -11.30 -13.88 0.90
N GLN A 193 -12.21 -13.87 -0.07
CA GLN A 193 -12.80 -15.07 -0.63
C GLN A 193 -11.96 -15.52 -1.84
N ALA A 194 -11.41 -16.73 -1.79
CA ALA A 194 -10.87 -17.53 -2.91
C ALA A 194 -9.70 -18.42 -2.40
N GLY A 195 -10.02 -19.53 -1.73
CA GLY A 195 -8.95 -20.30 -1.08
C GLY A 195 -9.20 -21.78 -0.87
N TYR A 196 -10.32 -22.32 -1.36
CA TYR A 196 -10.56 -23.74 -1.14
C TYR A 196 -11.33 -24.40 -2.28
N PRO A 197 -10.70 -25.36 -2.99
CA PRO A 197 -11.38 -26.06 -4.06
C PRO A 197 -12.46 -26.97 -3.47
N GLY A 198 -13.69 -26.54 -3.63
CA GLY A 198 -14.91 -27.31 -3.42
C GLY A 198 -15.92 -26.91 -4.49
N ALA A 199 -16.91 -27.74 -4.76
CA ALA A 199 -17.89 -27.45 -5.81
C ALA A 199 -19.28 -27.25 -5.19
N SER A 200 -19.99 -26.22 -5.64
CA SER A 200 -21.44 -26.10 -5.47
C SER A 200 -22.13 -27.12 -6.40
N PRO A 201 -22.84 -28.14 -5.87
CA PRO A 201 -23.47 -29.18 -6.69
C PRO A 201 -24.46 -28.62 -7.71
N LEU A 202 -25.19 -27.56 -7.35
CA LEU A 202 -26.18 -26.92 -8.22
C LEU A 202 -25.51 -26.20 -9.40
N LEU A 203 -24.48 -25.40 -9.14
CA LEU A 203 -23.77 -24.68 -10.20
C LEU A 203 -23.02 -25.66 -11.12
N TRP A 204 -22.45 -26.72 -10.53
CA TRP A 204 -21.80 -27.78 -11.27
C TRP A 204 -22.74 -28.53 -12.23
N PHE A 205 -23.97 -28.82 -11.79
CA PHE A 205 -24.98 -29.43 -12.64
C PHE A 205 -25.28 -28.60 -13.89
N TRP A 206 -25.46 -27.28 -13.75
CA TRP A 206 -25.74 -26.40 -14.89
C TRP A 206 -24.56 -26.34 -15.88
N TYR A 207 -23.34 -26.31 -15.36
CA TYR A 207 -22.13 -26.43 -16.17
C TYR A 207 -22.08 -27.76 -16.96
N TYR A 208 -22.48 -28.87 -16.37
CA TYR A 208 -22.55 -30.16 -17.07
C TYR A 208 -23.69 -30.24 -18.10
N TYR A 209 -24.82 -29.60 -17.81
CA TYR A 209 -26.02 -29.69 -18.63
C TYR A 209 -25.96 -28.84 -19.90
N SER A 210 -25.40 -27.62 -19.82
CA SER A 210 -25.46 -26.62 -20.89
C SER A 210 -24.11 -26.41 -21.57
N SER A 211 -23.99 -26.79 -22.84
CA SER A 211 -22.79 -26.50 -23.63
C SER A 211 -22.60 -25.00 -23.91
N GLU A 212 -23.69 -24.23 -23.95
CA GLU A 212 -23.63 -22.77 -24.12
C GLU A 212 -22.99 -22.09 -22.88
N ASP A 213 -23.32 -22.59 -21.69
CA ASP A 213 -22.71 -22.10 -20.45
C ASP A 213 -21.22 -22.45 -20.44
N ARG A 214 -20.85 -23.69 -20.78
CA ARG A 214 -19.43 -24.08 -20.87
C ARG A 214 -18.64 -23.23 -21.86
N ARG A 215 -19.21 -22.91 -23.02
CA ARG A 215 -18.55 -22.01 -24.00
C ARG A 215 -18.30 -20.61 -23.41
N SER A 216 -19.24 -20.10 -22.63
CA SER A 216 -19.07 -18.82 -21.92
C SER A 216 -17.97 -18.90 -20.87
N TYR A 217 -17.88 -20.02 -20.16
CA TYR A 217 -16.80 -20.31 -19.20
C TYR A 217 -15.43 -20.43 -19.87
N VAL A 218 -15.30 -21.08 -21.03
CA VAL A 218 -14.02 -21.13 -21.80
C VAL A 218 -13.54 -19.73 -22.16
N ARG A 219 -14.43 -18.85 -22.64
CA ARG A 219 -14.08 -17.46 -22.95
C ARG A 219 -13.63 -16.69 -21.70
N ARG A 220 -14.27 -16.94 -20.55
CA ARG A 220 -13.89 -16.37 -19.26
C ARG A 220 -12.53 -16.90 -18.78
N ALA A 221 -12.25 -18.18 -18.97
CA ALA A 221 -10.96 -18.79 -18.67
C ALA A 221 -9.83 -18.17 -19.50
N ALA A 222 -10.04 -17.98 -20.81
CA ALA A 222 -9.08 -17.27 -21.67
C ALA A 222 -8.84 -15.83 -21.20
N ALA A 223 -9.90 -15.10 -20.82
CA ALA A 223 -9.75 -13.75 -20.25
C ALA A 223 -8.99 -13.74 -18.92
N TYR A 224 -9.20 -14.74 -18.06
CA TYR A 224 -8.46 -14.93 -16.82
C TYR A 224 -6.98 -15.23 -17.06
N ALA A 225 -6.67 -16.07 -18.05
CA ALA A 225 -5.29 -16.26 -18.50
C ALA A 225 -4.64 -14.93 -18.93
N SER A 226 -5.36 -14.06 -19.65
CA SER A 226 -4.82 -12.76 -20.05
C SER A 226 -4.55 -11.85 -18.84
N ILE A 227 -5.50 -11.75 -17.90
CA ILE A 227 -5.37 -10.90 -16.71
C ILE A 227 -4.21 -11.37 -15.81
N ALA A 228 -4.04 -12.67 -15.63
CA ALA A 228 -3.03 -13.22 -14.74
C ALA A 228 -1.60 -13.01 -15.26
N TRP A 229 -1.41 -12.86 -16.57
CA TRP A 229 -0.10 -12.83 -17.23
C TRP A 229 0.20 -11.57 -18.04
N ASP A 230 -0.67 -10.55 -17.96
CA ASP A 230 -0.50 -9.29 -18.66
C ASP A 230 0.83 -8.59 -18.27
N GLY A 231 1.62 -8.22 -19.28
CA GLY A 231 2.82 -7.40 -19.13
C GLY A 231 4.00 -8.00 -18.34
N THR A 232 3.93 -9.24 -17.87
CA THR A 232 5.01 -9.84 -17.07
C THR A 232 5.94 -10.74 -17.90
N ALA A 233 7.25 -10.61 -17.68
CA ALA A 233 8.25 -11.54 -18.20
C ALA A 233 8.03 -12.96 -17.65
N ILE A 234 8.56 -13.95 -18.37
CA ILE A 234 8.48 -15.39 -18.01
C ILE A 234 8.96 -15.57 -16.59
N ASP A 235 8.15 -16.25 -15.79
CA ASP A 235 8.56 -16.66 -14.46
C ASP A 235 8.35 -18.18 -14.36
N GLU A 236 9.33 -18.95 -14.85
CA GLU A 236 9.18 -20.40 -15.07
C GLU A 236 8.94 -21.21 -13.79
N GLY A 237 9.18 -20.61 -12.62
CA GLY A 237 8.99 -21.23 -11.32
C GLY A 237 7.75 -20.76 -10.57
N HIS A 238 7.00 -19.77 -11.09
CA HIS A 238 5.94 -19.14 -10.32
C HIS A 238 4.55 -19.46 -10.86
N CYS A 239 3.64 -19.67 -9.90
CA CYS A 239 2.25 -19.99 -10.15
C CYS A 239 1.38 -18.84 -9.66
N ARG A 240 0.31 -18.55 -10.42
CA ARG A 240 -0.56 -17.39 -10.22
C ARG A 240 -2.00 -17.82 -10.07
N HIS A 241 -2.75 -17.06 -9.29
CA HIS A 241 -4.17 -17.27 -9.06
C HIS A 241 -4.90 -15.92 -9.10
N ILE A 242 -6.08 -15.90 -9.72
CA ILE A 242 -6.95 -14.73 -9.75
C ILE A 242 -7.91 -14.77 -8.56
N MET A 243 -7.74 -13.79 -7.69
CA MET A 243 -8.60 -13.47 -6.56
C MET A 243 -9.81 -12.61 -6.95
N ASN A 244 -10.69 -12.37 -5.98
CA ASN A 244 -11.72 -11.34 -6.07
C ASN A 244 -11.12 -9.93 -6.00
N ASP A 245 -11.89 -8.95 -6.49
CA ASP A 245 -11.49 -7.53 -6.46
C ASP A 245 -11.87 -6.89 -5.14
N ASP A 246 -11.24 -7.38 -4.07
CA ASP A 246 -11.54 -6.94 -2.71
C ASP A 246 -10.82 -5.61 -2.37
N GLY A 247 -10.19 -4.97 -3.36
CA GLY A 247 -9.52 -3.68 -3.23
C GLY A 247 -8.23 -3.75 -2.41
N PHE A 248 -7.58 -4.91 -2.32
CA PHE A 248 -6.31 -5.04 -1.63
C PHE A 248 -5.17 -4.36 -2.41
N PRO A 249 -4.32 -3.55 -1.74
CA PRO A 249 -3.17 -2.94 -2.39
C PRO A 249 -2.18 -3.97 -2.95
N VAL A 250 -1.50 -3.62 -4.03
CA VAL A 250 -0.35 -4.37 -4.55
C VAL A 250 0.70 -4.56 -3.45
N ASN A 251 1.40 -5.70 -3.44
CA ASN A 251 2.33 -6.17 -2.40
C ASN A 251 1.70 -6.61 -1.07
N SER A 252 0.37 -6.54 -0.93
CA SER A 252 -0.32 -7.23 0.18
C SER A 252 -0.06 -8.73 0.09
N SER A 253 -0.01 -9.41 1.25
CA SER A 253 0.27 -10.84 1.29
C SER A 253 -0.96 -11.65 1.70
N VAL A 254 -1.32 -12.65 0.90
CA VAL A 254 -2.31 -13.68 1.23
C VAL A 254 -1.61 -14.87 1.88
N LEU A 255 -2.20 -15.42 2.94
CA LEU A 255 -1.66 -16.56 3.67
C LEU A 255 -2.39 -17.84 3.26
N ASP A 256 -1.63 -18.94 3.14
CA ASP A 256 -2.11 -20.29 2.85
C ASP A 256 -3.01 -20.41 1.61
N ALA A 257 -2.68 -19.67 0.55
CA ALA A 257 -3.44 -19.69 -0.70
C ALA A 257 -3.20 -20.99 -1.49
N THR A 258 -4.27 -21.53 -2.07
CA THR A 258 -4.18 -22.62 -3.06
C THR A 258 -4.07 -22.01 -4.45
N ILE A 259 -3.01 -22.35 -5.19
CA ILE A 259 -2.70 -21.73 -6.48
C ILE A 259 -2.60 -22.82 -7.55
N PRO A 260 -3.26 -22.68 -8.72
CA PRO A 260 -3.08 -23.64 -9.81
C PRO A 260 -1.64 -23.58 -10.33
N CYS A 261 -1.05 -24.76 -10.47
CA CYS A 261 0.34 -24.87 -10.86
C CYS A 261 0.55 -26.07 -11.77
N LEU A 262 1.40 -25.88 -12.78
CA LEU A 262 1.73 -26.90 -13.76
C LEU A 262 3.23 -26.83 -14.05
N GLN A 263 3.88 -27.98 -13.97
CA GLN A 263 5.28 -28.16 -14.28
C GLN A 263 5.42 -28.95 -15.57
N ILE A 264 6.03 -28.33 -16.58
CA ILE A 264 6.38 -28.98 -17.83
C ILE A 264 7.78 -29.57 -17.65
N HIS A 265 7.91 -30.88 -17.75
CA HIS A 265 9.17 -31.60 -17.63
C HIS A 265 9.93 -31.63 -18.95
N SER A 266 9.21 -31.74 -20.07
CA SER A 266 9.81 -31.65 -21.41
C SER A 266 8.77 -31.40 -22.49
N ILE A 267 9.16 -30.66 -23.54
CA ILE A 267 8.44 -30.60 -24.82
C ILE A 267 9.39 -31.14 -25.89
N LYS A 268 8.94 -32.11 -26.69
CA LYS A 268 9.75 -32.68 -27.78
C LYS A 268 8.96 -32.64 -29.06
N PHE A 269 9.54 -32.10 -30.12
CA PHE A 269 8.98 -32.14 -31.48
C PHE A 269 9.62 -33.30 -32.24
N PRO A 270 8.95 -34.46 -32.41
CA PRO A 270 9.54 -35.61 -33.09
C PRO A 270 9.74 -35.32 -34.57
N THR A 271 10.63 -36.08 -35.22
CA THR A 271 10.79 -36.02 -36.69
C THR A 271 9.84 -36.95 -37.44
N GLU A 272 9.28 -37.92 -36.73
CA GLU A 272 8.35 -38.92 -37.27
C GLU A 272 6.96 -38.32 -37.48
N TYR A 273 6.16 -38.94 -38.36
CA TYR A 273 4.76 -38.59 -38.56
C TYR A 273 3.95 -38.81 -37.25
N PRO A 274 2.91 -38.00 -36.96
CA PRO A 274 2.09 -38.24 -35.77
C PRO A 274 1.50 -39.66 -35.76
N PRO A 275 1.38 -40.28 -34.57
CA PRO A 275 0.64 -41.53 -34.42
C PRO A 275 -0.78 -41.45 -35.01
N ASP A 276 -1.30 -42.57 -35.51
CA ASP A 276 -2.60 -42.62 -36.20
C ASP A 276 -3.76 -42.09 -35.35
N ASP A 277 -3.74 -42.33 -34.04
CA ASP A 277 -4.74 -41.84 -33.10
C ASP A 277 -4.68 -40.30 -32.95
N VAL A 278 -3.49 -39.73 -32.79
CA VAL A 278 -3.25 -38.27 -32.79
C VAL A 278 -3.72 -37.65 -34.10
N PHE A 279 -3.36 -38.25 -35.24
CA PHE A 279 -3.77 -37.78 -36.56
C PHE A 279 -5.30 -37.79 -36.72
N GLN A 280 -5.96 -38.88 -36.32
CA GLN A 280 -7.43 -39.00 -36.41
C GLN A 280 -8.13 -37.96 -35.55
N ILE A 281 -7.66 -37.71 -34.33
CA ILE A 281 -8.22 -36.70 -33.43
C ILE A 281 -8.12 -35.30 -34.06
N VAL A 282 -6.95 -34.94 -34.59
CA VAL A 282 -6.74 -33.66 -35.27
C VAL A 282 -7.65 -33.54 -36.49
N ASN A 283 -7.72 -34.60 -37.30
CA ASN A 283 -8.54 -34.63 -38.51
C ASN A 283 -10.03 -34.43 -38.18
N LEU A 284 -10.53 -35.03 -37.09
CA LEU A 284 -11.90 -34.82 -36.64
C LEU A 284 -12.13 -33.37 -36.19
N SER A 285 -11.27 -32.79 -35.36
CA SER A 285 -11.46 -31.43 -34.84
C SER A 285 -11.36 -30.34 -35.92
N VAL A 286 -10.55 -30.57 -36.95
CA VAL A 286 -10.44 -29.65 -38.11
C VAL A 286 -11.72 -29.62 -38.94
N HIS A 287 -12.46 -30.75 -39.02
CA HIS A 287 -13.60 -30.94 -39.92
C HIS A 287 -14.96 -31.11 -39.23
N ALA A 288 -15.01 -31.22 -37.91
CA ALA A 288 -16.24 -31.45 -37.18
C ALA A 288 -17.22 -30.29 -37.40
N ALA A 289 -18.26 -30.53 -38.20
CA ALA A 289 -19.40 -29.62 -38.30
C ALA A 289 -20.35 -29.77 -37.08
N THR A 290 -20.21 -30.88 -36.34
CA THR A 290 -21.14 -31.28 -35.27
C THR A 290 -20.50 -32.25 -34.27
N TYR A 291 -20.52 -31.84 -32.99
CA TYR A 291 -20.65 -32.60 -31.74
C TYR A 291 -19.65 -33.71 -31.30
N ASP A 292 -18.86 -34.35 -32.17
CA ASP A 292 -18.04 -35.52 -31.77
C ASP A 292 -16.55 -35.43 -32.18
N ASP A 293 -15.89 -34.29 -31.95
CA ASP A 293 -14.44 -34.19 -32.25
C ASP A 293 -13.54 -34.82 -31.17
N GLY A 294 -14.10 -35.14 -30.00
CA GLY A 294 -13.39 -35.75 -28.88
C GLY A 294 -12.34 -34.87 -28.20
N LEU A 295 -12.13 -33.62 -28.65
CA LEU A 295 -11.22 -32.63 -28.07
C LEU A 295 -11.96 -31.56 -27.29
N THR A 296 -13.12 -31.14 -27.77
CA THR A 296 -13.87 -30.04 -27.17
C THR A 296 -14.75 -30.51 -26.02
N ARG A 297 -14.75 -29.76 -24.92
CA ARG A 297 -15.76 -29.87 -23.85
C ARG A 297 -17.02 -29.07 -24.18
N VAL A 298 -16.92 -28.09 -25.08
CA VAL A 298 -17.97 -27.06 -25.29
C VAL A 298 -18.69 -27.19 -26.64
N LYS A 299 -18.44 -28.28 -27.37
CA LYS A 299 -19.01 -28.56 -28.69
C LYS A 299 -18.60 -27.50 -29.72
N ASP A 300 -17.39 -26.97 -29.58
CA ASP A 300 -16.79 -25.96 -30.44
C ASP A 300 -15.37 -26.43 -30.82
N PRO A 301 -15.17 -26.98 -32.04
CA PRO A 301 -13.93 -27.69 -32.35
C PRO A 301 -12.71 -26.76 -32.34
N PRO A 302 -11.73 -26.95 -31.43
CA PRO A 302 -10.65 -26.00 -31.23
C PRO A 302 -9.67 -25.92 -32.41
N LEU A 303 -9.59 -26.93 -33.27
CA LEU A 303 -8.74 -26.89 -34.47
C LEU A 303 -9.49 -26.45 -35.75
N SER A 304 -10.76 -26.08 -35.64
CA SER A 304 -11.52 -25.53 -36.75
C SER A 304 -11.12 -24.09 -37.11
N TYR A 305 -10.58 -23.35 -36.13
CA TYR A 305 -10.06 -22.00 -36.27
C TYR A 305 -8.77 -22.01 -37.10
N GLY A 306 -8.84 -21.54 -38.34
CA GLY A 306 -7.70 -21.46 -39.28
C GLY A 306 -6.73 -20.32 -38.99
N ILE A 307 -6.37 -20.11 -37.73
CA ILE A 307 -5.49 -19.03 -37.28
C ILE A 307 -4.12 -19.61 -36.95
N ASP A 308 -3.08 -19.10 -37.60
CA ASP A 308 -1.70 -19.51 -37.33
C ASP A 308 -1.36 -19.33 -35.85
N GLY A 309 -0.65 -20.30 -35.28
CA GLY A 309 -0.34 -20.36 -33.86
C GLY A 309 -1.40 -21.05 -33.01
N ASN A 310 -2.62 -21.24 -33.52
CA ASN A 310 -3.63 -22.02 -32.81
C ASN A 310 -3.09 -23.39 -32.42
N ALA A 311 -3.13 -23.70 -31.13
CA ALA A 311 -2.59 -24.92 -30.59
C ALA A 311 -3.50 -25.50 -29.52
N VAL A 312 -3.45 -26.83 -29.41
CA VAL A 312 -4.20 -27.61 -28.43
C VAL A 312 -3.28 -28.60 -27.74
N LEU A 313 -3.61 -28.98 -26.52
CA LEU A 313 -2.94 -30.01 -25.74
C LEU A 313 -3.97 -31.03 -25.27
N PHE A 314 -3.77 -32.31 -25.55
CA PHE A 314 -4.73 -33.35 -25.18
C PHE A 314 -4.06 -34.69 -24.87
N ASP A 315 -4.76 -35.51 -24.10
CA ASP A 315 -4.43 -36.92 -23.91
C ASP A 315 -5.13 -37.73 -25.02
N LYS A 316 -4.37 -38.60 -25.68
CA LYS A 316 -4.91 -39.43 -26.78
C LYS A 316 -5.75 -40.60 -26.25
N ASP A 317 -5.44 -41.05 -25.03
CA ASP A 317 -6.02 -42.22 -24.39
C ASP A 317 -7.14 -41.83 -23.41
N ASP A 318 -7.04 -40.63 -22.80
CA ASP A 318 -8.09 -40.06 -21.94
C ASP A 318 -8.81 -38.89 -22.63
N ARG A 319 -9.94 -39.19 -23.25
CA ARG A 319 -10.72 -38.18 -23.98
C ARG A 319 -11.72 -37.51 -23.04
N PRO A 320 -11.94 -36.19 -23.19
CA PRO A 320 -12.99 -35.44 -22.49
C PRO A 320 -14.41 -35.91 -22.88
N GLY A 321 -14.81 -37.11 -22.44
CA GLY A 321 -16.18 -37.59 -22.55
C GLY A 321 -17.05 -36.96 -21.46
N MET A 322 -18.28 -36.58 -21.81
CA MET A 322 -19.31 -36.31 -20.79
C MET A 322 -19.80 -37.65 -20.23
N LEU A 323 -19.10 -38.17 -19.21
CA LEU A 323 -19.57 -39.33 -18.46
C LEU A 323 -20.22 -38.81 -17.18
N GLY A 324 -21.54 -38.62 -17.22
CA GLY A 324 -22.33 -38.33 -16.05
C GLY A 324 -23.74 -38.89 -16.20
N ASN A 325 -24.15 -39.75 -15.28
CA ASN A 325 -25.56 -40.04 -15.06
C ASN A 325 -26.18 -38.76 -14.50
N PHE A 326 -26.84 -37.97 -15.34
CA PHE A 326 -27.57 -36.80 -14.88
C PHE A 326 -28.66 -37.25 -13.89
N PRO A 327 -28.90 -36.49 -12.80
CA PRO A 327 -30.04 -36.75 -11.93
C PRO A 327 -31.29 -36.80 -12.79
N ASN A 328 -31.99 -37.92 -12.73
CA ASN A 328 -33.19 -38.10 -13.52
C ASN A 328 -34.29 -37.20 -12.95
N LYS A 329 -35.21 -36.74 -13.79
CA LYS A 329 -36.33 -35.88 -13.34
C LYS A 329 -37.21 -36.54 -12.25
N SER A 330 -37.10 -37.87 -12.09
CA SER A 330 -37.76 -38.67 -11.07
C SER A 330 -37.02 -38.76 -9.73
N ASP A 331 -35.80 -38.23 -9.62
CA ASP A 331 -35.02 -38.30 -8.40
C ASP A 331 -35.61 -37.36 -7.34
N THR A 332 -35.88 -37.91 -6.16
CA THR A 332 -36.50 -37.19 -5.04
C THR A 332 -35.49 -36.34 -4.26
N GLU A 333 -34.20 -36.58 -4.45
CA GLU A 333 -33.09 -35.77 -3.93
C GLU A 333 -32.18 -35.35 -5.10
N PHE A 334 -31.88 -34.05 -5.19
CA PHE A 334 -30.87 -33.55 -6.11
C PHE A 334 -29.48 -34.00 -5.63
N ARG A 335 -28.91 -35.01 -6.29
CA ARG A 335 -27.57 -35.52 -6.03
C ARG A 335 -26.73 -35.36 -7.27
N MET A 336 -25.74 -34.47 -7.21
CA MET A 336 -24.75 -34.29 -8.27
C MET A 336 -23.38 -34.62 -7.69
N ASP A 337 -22.67 -35.55 -8.33
CA ASP A 337 -21.29 -35.86 -7.97
C ASP A 337 -20.40 -34.66 -8.27
N VAL A 338 -19.69 -34.19 -7.25
CA VAL A 338 -18.74 -33.10 -7.35
C VAL A 338 -17.35 -33.64 -7.68
N PRO A 339 -16.49 -32.88 -8.38
CA PRO A 339 -15.14 -33.34 -8.71
C PRO A 339 -14.35 -33.74 -7.48
N SER A 340 -13.72 -34.91 -7.56
CA SER A 340 -12.79 -35.38 -6.54
C SER A 340 -11.39 -34.83 -6.78
N ALA A 341 -10.56 -34.80 -5.73
CA ALA A 341 -9.20 -34.29 -5.86
C ALA A 341 -8.39 -35.15 -6.85
N TYR A 342 -7.87 -34.51 -7.90
CA TYR A 342 -7.14 -35.16 -8.97
C TYR A 342 -5.76 -34.52 -9.17
N LEU A 343 -4.76 -35.33 -9.52
CA LEU A 343 -3.42 -34.90 -9.91
C LEU A 343 -3.12 -35.53 -11.26
N TYR A 344 -2.79 -34.73 -12.27
CA TYR A 344 -2.33 -35.24 -13.55
C TYR A 344 -0.81 -35.35 -13.55
N SER A 345 -0.26 -36.47 -14.01
CA SER A 345 1.16 -36.61 -14.30
C SER A 345 1.33 -37.62 -15.43
N GLY A 346 1.86 -37.18 -16.57
CA GLY A 346 1.91 -38.03 -17.75
C GLY A 346 2.30 -37.32 -19.02
N ILE A 347 2.10 -38.03 -20.13
CA ILE A 347 2.44 -37.60 -21.48
C ILE A 347 1.16 -37.18 -22.21
N LEU A 348 1.20 -35.97 -22.77
CA LEU A 348 0.17 -35.37 -23.59
C LEU A 348 0.72 -35.06 -24.98
N HIS A 349 -0.17 -34.85 -25.94
CA HIS A 349 0.16 -34.47 -27.30
C HIS A 349 -0.30 -33.04 -27.55
N ALA A 350 0.63 -32.19 -27.99
CA ALA A 350 0.34 -30.85 -28.43
C ALA A 350 0.33 -30.81 -29.96
N VAL A 351 -0.64 -30.12 -30.54
CA VAL A 351 -0.74 -29.91 -31.99
C VAL A 351 -0.86 -28.43 -32.25
N ILE A 352 -0.05 -27.91 -33.18
CA ILE A 352 0.11 -26.49 -33.46
C ILE A 352 -0.12 -26.25 -34.95
N LEU A 353 -1.03 -25.34 -35.28
CA LEU A 353 -1.25 -24.84 -36.63
C LEU A 353 -0.11 -23.88 -36.98
N ILE A 354 0.76 -24.29 -37.90
CA ILE A 354 1.93 -23.50 -38.32
C ILE A 354 1.62 -22.58 -39.50
N ASN A 355 0.64 -22.96 -40.34
CA ASN A 355 0.20 -22.18 -41.49
C ASN A 355 -1.19 -22.63 -41.96
N GLY A 356 -2.14 -21.71 -42.00
CA GLY A 356 -3.45 -21.87 -42.63
C GLY A 356 -3.55 -20.97 -43.87
N THR A 357 -3.68 -21.56 -45.06
CA THR A 357 -3.87 -20.78 -46.30
C THR A 357 -5.04 -21.29 -47.13
N VAL A 358 -5.66 -20.39 -47.88
CA VAL A 358 -6.56 -20.78 -48.97
C VAL A 358 -5.71 -20.86 -50.24
N SER A 359 -5.60 -22.04 -50.83
CA SER A 359 -4.85 -22.25 -52.08
C SER A 359 -5.74 -22.93 -53.11
N LEU A 360 -5.81 -22.37 -54.31
CA LEU A 360 -6.51 -22.99 -55.44
C LEU A 360 -5.70 -24.13 -56.09
N ASN A 361 -4.39 -24.20 -55.82
CA ASN A 361 -3.46 -25.08 -56.53
C ASN A 361 -2.98 -26.29 -55.71
N GLY A 362 -3.45 -26.44 -54.47
CA GLY A 362 -2.99 -27.48 -53.56
C GLY A 362 -1.58 -27.23 -53.05
N ASN A 363 -1.42 -26.99 -51.75
CA ASN A 363 -0.08 -26.84 -51.16
C ASN A 363 0.11 -27.90 -50.08
N ASN A 364 0.97 -28.89 -50.34
CA ASN A 364 1.20 -30.05 -49.47
C ASN A 364 2.10 -29.73 -48.25
N CYS A 365 2.09 -28.47 -47.78
CA CYS A 365 3.01 -27.97 -46.75
C CYS A 365 4.51 -28.19 -47.05
N THR A 366 4.87 -28.45 -48.31
CA THR A 366 6.24 -28.69 -48.76
C THR A 366 7.02 -27.39 -48.97
N ASP A 367 6.34 -26.34 -49.41
CA ASP A 367 6.90 -25.00 -49.63
C ASP A 367 6.21 -23.96 -48.73
N LEU A 368 6.40 -24.13 -47.42
CA LEU A 368 5.91 -23.16 -46.45
C LEU A 368 6.60 -21.81 -46.65
N LYS A 369 5.78 -20.75 -46.80
CA LYS A 369 6.25 -19.40 -46.49
C LYS A 369 6.68 -19.36 -45.02
N GLU A 370 7.52 -18.39 -44.70
CA GLU A 370 7.95 -18.15 -43.32
C GLU A 370 6.71 -18.05 -42.41
N SER A 371 6.64 -18.96 -41.43
CA SER A 371 5.51 -19.03 -40.50
C SER A 371 5.52 -17.84 -39.54
N ILE A 372 4.46 -17.67 -38.75
CA ILE A 372 4.44 -16.69 -37.64
C ILE A 372 5.55 -16.93 -36.60
N PHE A 373 6.18 -18.11 -36.64
CA PHE A 373 7.31 -18.48 -35.80
C PHE A 373 8.66 -18.11 -36.41
N GLY A 374 8.72 -17.42 -37.57
CA GLY A 374 9.98 -17.12 -38.27
C GLY A 374 10.69 -18.34 -38.85
N MET A 375 10.02 -19.50 -38.83
CA MET A 375 10.59 -20.77 -39.26
C MET A 375 9.96 -21.24 -40.56
N LYS A 376 10.79 -21.87 -41.40
CA LYS A 376 10.40 -22.54 -42.67
C LYS A 376 10.49 -24.06 -42.60
N LYS A 377 11.24 -24.59 -41.63
CA LYS A 377 11.45 -26.03 -41.44
C LYS A 377 11.04 -26.40 -40.03
N PHE A 378 10.29 -27.48 -39.92
CA PHE A 378 9.84 -28.07 -38.66
C PHE A 378 10.25 -29.54 -38.67
N ASN A 379 10.41 -30.15 -37.49
CA ASN A 379 10.84 -31.54 -37.38
C ASN A 379 9.83 -32.51 -38.00
N ASN A 380 8.54 -32.26 -37.79
CA ASN A 380 7.43 -32.93 -38.43
C ASN A 380 6.44 -31.91 -38.97
N ILE A 381 5.82 -32.22 -40.10
CA ILE A 381 4.73 -31.45 -40.69
C ILE A 381 3.72 -32.44 -41.24
N PHE A 382 2.43 -32.21 -40.97
CA PHE A 382 1.36 -33.02 -41.51
C PHE A 382 0.12 -32.18 -41.84
N THR A 383 -0.72 -32.72 -42.72
CA THR A 383 -1.99 -32.13 -43.16
C THR A 383 -3.13 -33.10 -42.85
N PRO A 384 -4.20 -32.68 -42.16
CA PRO A 384 -5.43 -33.47 -42.06
C PRO A 384 -6.08 -33.67 -43.45
N ASN A 385 -7.06 -34.56 -43.53
CA ASN A 385 -7.74 -34.92 -44.78
C ASN A 385 -8.64 -33.79 -45.28
N GLU A 386 -8.09 -32.89 -46.10
CA GLU A 386 -8.78 -31.67 -46.49
C GLU A 386 -10.04 -31.90 -47.35
N ARG A 387 -11.02 -31.02 -47.14
CA ARG A 387 -12.20 -30.86 -48.01
C ARG A 387 -12.17 -29.47 -48.63
N GLY A 388 -11.87 -29.38 -49.94
CA GLY A 388 -11.89 -28.12 -50.70
C GLY A 388 -10.52 -27.44 -50.83
N ASN A 389 -10.51 -26.10 -50.83
CA ASN A 389 -9.31 -25.28 -51.13
C ASN A 389 -8.61 -24.73 -49.87
N TYR A 390 -8.91 -25.29 -48.68
CA TYR A 390 -8.40 -24.80 -47.40
C TYR A 390 -7.28 -25.70 -46.88
N TYR A 391 -6.04 -25.20 -46.97
CA TYR A 391 -4.86 -25.94 -46.57
C TYR A 391 -4.39 -25.58 -45.17
N ARG A 392 -4.25 -26.59 -44.30
CA ARG A 392 -3.79 -26.39 -42.90
C ARG A 392 -2.60 -27.29 -42.59
N CYS A 393 -1.48 -26.66 -42.31
CA CYS A 393 -0.23 -27.32 -41.97
C CYS A 393 -0.08 -27.37 -40.46
N PHE A 394 0.13 -28.55 -39.91
CA PHE A 394 0.33 -28.76 -38.47
C PHE A 394 1.70 -29.34 -38.18
N THR A 395 2.20 -29.05 -36.97
CA THR A 395 3.27 -29.80 -36.33
C THR A 395 2.76 -30.33 -35.00
N TYR A 396 3.29 -31.46 -34.52
CA TYR A 396 2.96 -31.99 -33.20
C TYR A 396 4.19 -32.09 -32.29
N ALA A 397 3.92 -32.04 -31.00
CA ALA A 397 4.89 -32.24 -29.94
C ALA A 397 4.36 -33.23 -28.90
N VAL A 398 5.29 -33.91 -28.24
CA VAL A 398 5.05 -34.77 -27.09
C VAL A 398 5.45 -33.98 -25.84
N VAL A 399 4.50 -33.77 -24.94
CA VAL A 399 4.65 -32.94 -23.74
C VAL A 399 4.56 -33.83 -22.51
N ASN A 400 5.58 -33.85 -21.68
CA ASN A 400 5.56 -34.50 -20.38
C ASN A 400 5.35 -33.43 -19.31
N LEU A 401 4.29 -33.54 -18.51
CA LEU A 401 3.97 -32.54 -17.49
C LEU A 401 3.28 -33.14 -16.26
N THR A 402 3.29 -32.37 -15.18
CA THR A 402 2.50 -32.60 -13.98
C THR A 402 1.64 -31.37 -13.71
N ALA A 403 0.33 -31.57 -13.51
CA ALA A 403 -0.63 -30.50 -13.28
C ALA A 403 -1.41 -30.72 -11.99
N GLY A 404 -1.53 -29.66 -11.18
CA GLY A 404 -2.29 -29.68 -9.95
C GLY A 404 -2.36 -28.30 -9.30
N VAL A 405 -2.23 -28.25 -7.98
CA VAL A 405 -2.18 -27.00 -7.23
C VAL A 405 -1.01 -26.99 -6.26
N VAL A 406 -0.62 -25.81 -5.82
CA VAL A 406 0.38 -25.61 -4.78
C VAL A 406 -0.27 -24.86 -3.63
N ARG A 407 0.01 -25.30 -2.41
CA ARG A 407 -0.32 -24.53 -1.21
C ARG A 407 0.85 -23.61 -0.91
N SER A 408 0.63 -22.33 -1.15
CA SER A 408 1.62 -21.29 -0.89
C SER A 408 1.39 -20.71 0.50
N PRO A 409 2.32 -20.89 1.46
CA PRO A 409 2.16 -20.32 2.81
C PRO A 409 2.02 -18.80 2.78
N LYS A 410 2.66 -18.18 1.78
CA LYS A 410 2.59 -16.75 1.52
C LYS A 410 2.52 -16.51 0.02
N SER A 411 1.58 -15.67 -0.39
CA SER A 411 1.41 -15.23 -1.77
C SER A 411 1.29 -13.72 -1.81
N THR A 412 1.78 -13.09 -2.86
CA THR A 412 1.82 -11.63 -2.95
C THR A 412 0.89 -11.14 -4.05
N TYR A 413 0.07 -10.12 -3.76
CA TYR A 413 -0.74 -9.45 -4.77
C TYR A 413 0.17 -8.70 -5.74
N LEU A 414 0.17 -9.10 -7.02
CA LEU A 414 0.83 -8.40 -8.12
C LEU A 414 -0.06 -7.29 -8.70
N SER A 415 -1.37 -7.49 -8.65
CA SER A 415 -2.40 -6.52 -9.03
C SER A 415 -3.57 -6.63 -8.05
N SER A 416 -4.63 -5.83 -8.19
CA SER A 416 -5.79 -5.89 -7.28
C SER A 416 -6.48 -7.26 -7.24
N ARG A 417 -6.24 -8.11 -8.24
CA ARG A 417 -6.90 -9.41 -8.41
C ARG A 417 -5.94 -10.58 -8.64
N VAL A 418 -4.63 -10.36 -8.79
CA VAL A 418 -3.70 -11.45 -9.12
C VAL A 418 -2.73 -11.65 -7.97
N ILE A 419 -2.67 -12.87 -7.45
CA ILE A 419 -1.65 -13.28 -6.49
C ILE A 419 -0.63 -14.20 -7.17
N GLN A 420 0.62 -14.09 -6.73
CA GLN A 420 1.70 -15.00 -7.11
C GLN A 420 2.21 -15.72 -5.87
N GLY A 421 2.41 -17.04 -5.97
CA GLY A 421 3.01 -17.82 -4.89
C GLY A 421 4.51 -17.53 -4.77
N ASP A 422 5.00 -17.35 -3.54
CA ASP A 422 6.43 -17.27 -3.22
C ASP A 422 7.03 -18.69 -3.25
N ALA A 423 7.11 -19.29 -4.44
CA ALA A 423 7.78 -20.57 -4.66
C ALA A 423 9.31 -20.38 -4.70
N THR A 424 9.90 -19.93 -3.59
CA THR A 424 11.35 -19.72 -3.49
C THR A 424 12.01 -20.91 -2.81
N GLY A 425 12.49 -21.86 -3.63
CA GLY A 425 13.42 -22.93 -3.21
C GLY A 425 12.76 -24.24 -2.76
N SER A 426 13.28 -25.35 -3.32
CA SER A 426 12.79 -26.74 -3.24
C SER A 426 11.63 -27.03 -4.20
N GLU A 427 11.64 -28.23 -4.81
CA GLU A 427 10.64 -28.67 -5.79
C GLU A 427 9.22 -28.27 -5.36
N VAL A 428 8.57 -27.47 -6.21
CA VAL A 428 7.20 -27.04 -6.00
C VAL A 428 6.32 -28.29 -5.93
N LEU A 429 5.91 -28.67 -4.71
CA LEU A 429 5.13 -29.89 -4.50
C LEU A 429 3.71 -29.67 -5.03
N ILE A 430 3.46 -30.13 -6.24
CA ILE A 430 2.16 -30.13 -6.87
C ILE A 430 1.27 -31.17 -6.19
N GLN A 431 0.12 -30.73 -5.69
CA GLN A 431 -0.87 -31.51 -4.96
C GLN A 431 -2.16 -31.69 -5.79
N PRO A 432 -2.91 -32.78 -5.53
CA PRO A 432 -4.21 -32.98 -6.18
C PRO A 432 -5.24 -31.94 -5.72
N ALA A 433 -6.13 -31.54 -6.64
CA ALA A 433 -7.29 -30.71 -6.32
C ALA A 433 -8.51 -31.03 -7.20
N PRO A 434 -9.74 -30.76 -6.71
CA PRO A 434 -11.00 -31.01 -7.42
C PRO A 434 -11.06 -30.51 -8.87
N TRP A 435 -10.52 -29.33 -9.14
CA TRP A 435 -10.66 -28.68 -10.45
C TRP A 435 -9.61 -29.08 -11.48
N VAL A 436 -8.60 -29.86 -11.09
CA VAL A 436 -7.45 -30.18 -11.95
C VAL A 436 -7.90 -30.96 -13.18
N GLN A 437 -8.73 -31.99 -13.01
CA GLN A 437 -9.18 -32.83 -14.11
C GLN A 437 -9.98 -32.03 -15.15
N GLU A 438 -11.00 -31.30 -14.70
CA GLU A 438 -11.82 -30.48 -15.60
C GLU A 438 -11.02 -29.34 -16.23
N ALA A 439 -10.07 -28.73 -15.50
CA ALA A 439 -9.17 -27.72 -16.06
C ALA A 439 -8.35 -28.29 -17.21
N MET A 440 -7.76 -29.49 -17.04
CA MET A 440 -7.03 -30.18 -18.11
C MET A 440 -7.90 -30.46 -19.32
N TYR A 441 -9.15 -30.90 -19.11
CA TYR A 441 -10.08 -31.16 -20.21
C TYR A 441 -10.55 -29.90 -20.95
N LEU A 442 -10.53 -28.73 -20.31
CA LEU A 442 -10.84 -27.46 -20.95
C LEU A 442 -9.65 -26.85 -21.70
N MET A 443 -8.43 -27.35 -21.49
CA MET A 443 -7.23 -26.77 -22.11
C MET A 443 -7.29 -26.69 -23.63
N PRO A 444 -7.73 -27.71 -24.40
CA PRO A 444 -7.86 -27.60 -25.85
C PRO A 444 -8.70 -26.38 -26.28
N ASP A 445 -9.86 -26.19 -25.65
CA ASP A 445 -10.78 -25.09 -25.94
C ASP A 445 -10.19 -23.75 -25.52
N VAL A 446 -9.59 -23.68 -24.33
CA VAL A 446 -9.02 -22.43 -23.78
C VAL A 446 -7.76 -22.01 -24.54
N MET A 447 -6.85 -22.94 -24.85
CA MET A 447 -5.65 -22.66 -25.65
C MET A 447 -6.02 -22.11 -27.02
N SER A 448 -7.03 -22.69 -27.66
CA SER A 448 -7.49 -22.22 -28.96
C SER A 448 -8.08 -20.82 -28.91
N VAL A 449 -9.02 -20.58 -27.99
CA VAL A 449 -9.63 -19.24 -27.80
C VAL A 449 -8.57 -18.21 -27.41
N PHE A 450 -7.64 -18.56 -26.54
CA PHE A 450 -6.56 -17.67 -26.11
C PHE A 450 -5.61 -17.30 -27.26
N SER A 451 -5.27 -18.27 -28.10
CA SER A 451 -4.45 -18.05 -29.31
C SER A 451 -5.18 -17.14 -30.30
N MET A 452 -6.48 -17.36 -30.52
CA MET A 452 -7.31 -16.52 -31.38
C MET A 452 -7.42 -15.08 -30.86
N MET A 453 -7.53 -14.88 -29.54
CA MET A 453 -7.64 -13.55 -28.95
C MET A 453 -6.39 -12.71 -29.16
N ASN A 454 -5.20 -13.32 -29.30
CA ASN A 454 -3.90 -12.67 -29.48
C ASN A 454 -3.67 -11.46 -28.53
N SER A 455 -4.19 -11.54 -27.31
CA SER A 455 -4.22 -10.42 -26.35
C SER A 455 -3.06 -10.43 -25.36
N SER A 456 -2.34 -11.55 -25.28
CA SER A 456 -1.31 -11.82 -24.27
C SER A 456 0.11 -11.48 -24.73
N GLY A 457 0.28 -11.02 -25.98
CA GLY A 457 1.60 -10.66 -26.52
C GLY A 457 2.61 -11.80 -26.48
N LEU A 458 2.16 -13.06 -26.56
CA LEU A 458 3.05 -14.22 -26.63
C LEU A 458 3.98 -14.07 -27.83
N SER A 459 5.28 -13.98 -27.57
CA SER A 459 6.28 -13.94 -28.65
C SER A 459 6.24 -15.24 -29.43
N THR A 460 6.03 -15.14 -30.74
CA THR A 460 6.03 -16.30 -31.63
C THR A 460 7.35 -16.44 -32.40
N TRP A 461 8.05 -15.33 -32.66
CA TRP A 461 9.22 -15.32 -33.54
C TRP A 461 10.40 -16.12 -32.98
N GLU A 462 10.87 -17.12 -33.74
CA GLU A 462 11.96 -18.04 -33.41
C GLU A 462 11.80 -18.79 -32.07
N ASN A 463 10.56 -18.88 -31.55
CA ASN A 463 10.30 -19.28 -30.17
C ASN A 463 9.11 -20.27 -30.03
N LEU A 464 8.97 -21.22 -30.96
CA LEU A 464 7.84 -22.18 -30.95
C LEU A 464 7.69 -22.93 -29.62
N GLU A 465 8.78 -23.47 -29.06
CA GLU A 465 8.73 -24.22 -27.80
C GLU A 465 8.30 -23.34 -26.62
N GLU A 466 8.82 -22.11 -26.58
CA GLU A 466 8.49 -21.14 -25.54
C GLU A 466 7.04 -20.66 -25.66
N TYR A 467 6.56 -20.44 -26.90
CA TYR A 467 5.17 -20.12 -27.19
C TYR A 467 4.24 -21.21 -26.65
N VAL A 468 4.51 -22.48 -26.98
CA VAL A 468 3.71 -23.63 -26.52
C VAL A 468 3.78 -23.75 -24.99
N THR A 469 4.96 -23.61 -24.40
CA THR A 469 5.16 -23.62 -22.94
C THR A 469 4.27 -22.60 -22.23
N ARG A 470 4.29 -21.34 -22.70
CA ARG A 470 3.49 -20.24 -22.13
C ARG A 470 2.00 -20.49 -22.33
N LEU A 471 1.61 -20.88 -23.54
CA LEU A 471 0.20 -21.16 -23.86
C LEU A 471 -0.39 -22.25 -22.98
N ILE A 472 0.35 -23.35 -22.75
CA ILE A 472 -0.06 -24.45 -21.86
C ILE A 472 -0.24 -23.95 -20.43
N ARG A 473 0.77 -23.26 -19.87
CA ARG A 473 0.72 -22.75 -18.48
C ARG A 473 -0.42 -21.77 -18.28
N TYR A 474 -0.58 -20.81 -19.18
CA TYR A 474 -1.57 -19.73 -19.07
C TYR A 474 -2.99 -20.32 -19.20
N SER A 475 -3.18 -21.26 -20.13
CA SER A 475 -4.48 -21.89 -20.33
C SER A 475 -4.88 -22.79 -19.17
N TYR A 476 -3.94 -23.53 -18.58
CA TYR A 476 -4.21 -24.32 -17.37
C TYR A 476 -4.62 -23.42 -16.19
N GLN A 477 -3.84 -22.37 -15.91
CA GLN A 477 -4.15 -21.42 -14.84
C GLN A 477 -5.51 -20.73 -15.08
N GLY A 478 -5.77 -20.23 -16.29
CA GLY A 478 -7.05 -19.58 -16.63
C GLY A 478 -8.24 -20.52 -16.52
N SER A 479 -8.08 -21.79 -16.92
CA SER A 479 -9.13 -22.82 -16.80
C SER A 479 -9.44 -23.12 -15.34
N TRP A 480 -8.41 -23.34 -14.52
CA TRP A 480 -8.58 -23.61 -13.10
C TRP A 480 -9.18 -22.41 -12.34
N ASP A 481 -8.72 -21.20 -12.64
CA ASP A 481 -9.23 -19.97 -12.03
C ASP A 481 -10.69 -19.70 -12.41
N MET A 482 -11.08 -20.05 -13.62
CA MET A 482 -12.47 -19.97 -14.02
C MET A 482 -13.33 -20.96 -13.21
N LEU A 483 -12.88 -22.21 -13.07
CA LEU A 483 -13.62 -23.26 -12.36
C LEU A 483 -13.74 -22.92 -10.87
N SER A 484 -12.63 -22.64 -10.20
CA SER A 484 -12.59 -22.26 -8.78
C SER A 484 -13.52 -21.09 -8.50
N ARG A 485 -13.41 -20.00 -9.27
CA ARG A 485 -14.23 -18.81 -9.04
C ARG A 485 -15.71 -18.98 -9.36
N SER A 486 -16.05 -19.88 -10.28
CA SER A 486 -17.44 -20.07 -10.72
C SER A 486 -18.20 -21.04 -9.83
N PHE A 487 -17.50 -21.97 -9.18
CA PHE A 487 -18.12 -23.11 -8.51
C PHE A 487 -17.74 -23.26 -7.05
N GLU A 488 -16.74 -22.54 -6.51
CA GLU A 488 -16.39 -22.64 -5.10
C GLU A 488 -17.45 -22.06 -4.15
N PRO A 489 -17.75 -22.76 -3.04
CA PRO A 489 -18.62 -22.23 -2.00
C PRO A 489 -17.94 -21.06 -1.28
N HIS A 490 -18.71 -20.01 -0.96
CA HIS A 490 -18.19 -18.77 -0.36
C HIS A 490 -17.93 -18.88 1.16
N ASN A 491 -17.82 -20.11 1.68
CA ASN A 491 -17.81 -20.38 3.12
C ASN A 491 -16.40 -20.44 3.74
N LYS A 492 -15.34 -20.36 2.92
CA LYS A 492 -13.95 -20.37 3.39
C LYS A 492 -13.23 -19.09 2.97
N LEU A 493 -12.66 -18.41 3.95
CA LEU A 493 -11.95 -17.15 3.79
C LEU A 493 -10.44 -17.36 4.01
N LEU A 494 -9.63 -16.72 3.20
CA LEU A 494 -8.18 -16.63 3.39
C LEU A 494 -7.84 -15.37 4.17
N SER A 495 -6.73 -15.44 4.91
CA SER A 495 -6.20 -14.28 5.65
C SER A 495 -5.29 -13.44 4.75
N VAL A 496 -5.49 -12.12 4.78
CA VAL A 496 -4.72 -11.15 4.01
C VAL A 496 -4.07 -10.15 4.95
N ARG A 497 -2.77 -9.94 4.78
CA ARG A 497 -2.04 -8.84 5.40
C ARG A 497 -1.89 -7.72 4.40
N ARG A 498 -2.64 -6.64 4.59
CA ARG A 498 -2.59 -5.43 3.76
C ARG A 498 -1.22 -4.78 3.79
N TYR A 499 -0.75 -4.36 2.62
CA TYR A 499 0.40 -3.49 2.46
C TYR A 499 -0.09 -2.04 2.41
N GLU A 500 0.05 -1.31 3.51
CA GLU A 500 -0.54 0.02 3.66
C GLU A 500 0.51 1.10 3.42
N GLN A 501 0.13 2.10 2.63
CA GLN A 501 0.91 3.31 2.50
C GLN A 501 0.86 4.12 3.81
N ARG A 502 2.01 4.65 4.22
CA ARG A 502 2.21 5.45 5.43
C ARG A 502 3.04 6.68 5.07
N GLN A 503 2.92 7.73 5.89
CA GLN A 503 3.83 8.89 5.81
C GLN A 503 4.91 8.73 6.88
N VAL A 504 6.17 8.65 6.47
CA VAL A 504 7.30 8.45 7.38
C VAL A 504 7.90 9.80 7.70
N ALA A 505 8.01 10.12 8.99
CA ALA A 505 8.70 11.32 9.43
C ALA A 505 10.21 11.13 9.30
N GLN A 506 10.87 12.06 8.61
CA GLN A 506 12.31 12.17 8.54
C GLN A 506 12.73 13.47 9.22
N VAL A 507 13.55 13.36 10.27
CA VAL A 507 13.93 14.53 11.06
C VAL A 507 15.33 15.01 10.69
N SER A 508 15.42 16.26 10.23
CA SER A 508 16.67 16.93 9.88
C SER A 508 17.49 17.27 11.13
N ARG A 509 18.45 16.39 11.46
CA ARG A 509 19.38 16.60 12.59
C ARG A 509 20.06 17.98 12.57
N PRO A 510 20.57 18.50 11.43
CA PRO A 510 21.18 19.84 11.41
C PRO A 510 20.21 20.96 11.81
N ARG A 511 18.93 20.88 11.40
CA ARG A 511 17.92 21.88 11.75
C ARG A 511 17.55 21.81 13.24
N VAL A 512 17.39 20.60 13.78
CA VAL A 512 17.11 20.37 15.21
C VAL A 512 18.27 20.85 16.10
N PHE A 513 19.50 20.45 15.79
CA PHE A 513 20.68 20.88 16.55
C PHE A 513 20.99 22.37 16.36
N GLY A 514 20.75 22.92 15.16
CA GLY A 514 20.87 24.35 14.90
C GLY A 514 19.89 25.17 15.74
N TRP A 515 18.64 24.69 15.87
CA TRP A 515 17.67 25.31 16.77
C TRP A 515 18.05 25.19 18.23
N LEU A 516 18.55 24.03 18.68
CA LEU A 516 19.03 23.86 20.06
C LEU A 516 20.20 24.80 20.35
N GLY A 517 21.17 24.88 19.43
CA GLY A 517 22.31 25.79 19.52
C GLY A 517 21.88 27.25 19.62
N ALA A 518 20.93 27.68 18.78
CA ALA A 518 20.35 29.02 18.89
C ALA A 518 19.60 29.23 20.21
N SER A 519 18.86 28.22 20.70
CA SER A 519 18.14 28.26 21.97
C SER A 519 19.06 28.35 23.20
N LEU A 520 20.28 27.82 23.11
CA LEU A 520 21.31 27.96 24.14
C LEU A 520 21.81 29.40 24.28
N ALA A 521 21.67 30.26 23.26
CA ALA A 521 22.00 31.68 23.40
C ALA A 521 21.15 32.37 24.48
N LEU A 522 19.92 31.92 24.72
CA LEU A 522 19.11 32.38 25.85
C LEU A 522 19.76 32.00 27.20
N THR A 523 20.31 30.79 27.33
CA THR A 523 21.03 30.41 28.55
C THR A 523 22.34 31.17 28.75
N LEU A 524 23.03 31.51 27.66
CA LEU A 524 24.19 32.41 27.71
C LEU A 524 23.77 33.81 28.17
N SER A 525 22.59 34.30 27.77
CA SER A 525 22.08 35.59 28.24
C SER A 525 21.84 35.60 29.75
N TRP A 526 21.38 34.48 30.32
CA TRP A 526 21.25 34.32 31.77
C TRP A 526 22.60 34.33 32.48
N ALA A 527 23.58 33.56 31.99
CA ALA A 527 24.93 33.56 32.56
C ALA A 527 25.57 34.96 32.51
N LEU A 528 25.41 35.66 31.38
CA LEU A 528 25.89 37.03 31.19
C LEU A 528 25.20 38.01 32.16
N LEU A 529 23.89 37.89 32.37
CA LEU A 529 23.14 38.72 33.31
C LEU A 529 23.61 38.50 34.76
N VAL A 530 23.84 37.26 35.18
CA VAL A 530 24.33 36.94 36.53
C VAL A 530 25.76 37.45 36.74
N LEU A 531 26.65 37.28 35.75
CA LEU A 531 28.03 37.77 35.82
C LEU A 531 28.08 39.31 35.80
N GLY A 532 27.27 39.95 34.96
CA GLY A 532 27.16 41.41 34.89
C GLY A 532 26.63 42.02 36.18
N GLN A 533 25.62 41.41 36.80
CA GLN A 533 25.15 41.84 38.13
C GLN A 533 26.28 41.80 39.15
N LYS A 534 27.09 40.72 39.21
CA LYS A 534 28.23 40.68 40.15
C LYS A 534 29.25 41.79 39.87
N PHE A 535 29.62 41.99 38.60
CA PHE A 535 30.65 42.94 38.21
C PHE A 535 30.25 44.41 38.43
N PHE A 536 29.02 44.80 38.08
CA PHE A 536 28.55 46.18 38.22
C PHE A 536 28.14 46.56 39.65
N PHE A 537 27.70 45.59 40.48
CA PHE A 537 27.37 45.86 41.89
C PHE A 537 28.60 45.84 42.82
N GLU A 538 29.69 45.13 42.49
CA GLU A 538 30.93 45.15 43.29
C GLU A 538 31.81 46.39 43.02
N GLU A 539 31.76 47.01 41.83
CA GLU A 539 32.56 48.22 41.52
C GLU A 539 32.01 49.53 42.11
N ASN A 540 30.75 49.56 42.61
CA ASN A 540 30.06 50.77 43.08
C ASN A 540 29.78 50.79 44.61
N CYS A 541 30.41 49.92 45.40
CA CYS A 541 30.37 49.94 46.87
C CYS A 541 31.70 50.40 47.48
#